data_AF-A0A950W244-F1
#
_entry.id   AF-A0A950W244-F1
#
_cell.length_a   1.000
_cell.length_b   1.000
_cell.length_c   1.000
_cell.angle_alpha   90.00
_cell.angle_beta   90.00
_cell.angle_gamma   90.00
#
_symmetry.space_group_name_H-M   'P 1'
#
loop_
_entity.id
_entity.type
_entity.pdbx_description
1 polymer ?
#
loop_
_entity_poly.entity_id
_entity_poly.type
_entity_poly.pdbx_seq_one_letter_code
_entity_poly.pdbx_strand_id
1 'polypeptide(L)' 'MKVLAYTSPGRGHLYPLLGIVAELIRRGDSCVVCTSTASSRTSGLWGR' A
#
# COMPACT_ATOMS: atom_id res chain seq x y z
N MET A 1 12.61 -10.77 0.55
CA MET A 1 12.52 -9.70 -0.48
C MET A 1 11.91 -8.44 0.11
N LYS A 2 11.95 -7.30 -0.58
CA LYS A 2 11.26 -6.06 -0.17
C LYS A 2 9.98 -5.92 -0.99
N VAL A 3 8.83 -5.83 -0.33
CA VAL A 3 7.50 -5.78 -0.98
C VAL A 3 6.77 -4.51 -0.54
N LEU A 4 6.30 -3.74 -1.51
CA LEU A 4 5.41 -2.60 -1.29
C LEU A 4 4.00 -2.98 -1.75
N ALA A 5 3.06 -2.98 -0.82
CA ALA A 5 1.66 -3.22 -1.09
C ALA A 5 0.88 -1.90 -1.04
N TYR A 6 0.28 -1.51 -2.17
CA TYR A 6 -0.48 -0.27 -2.28
C TYR A 6 -1.98 -0.57 -2.34
N THR A 7 -2.79 0.16 -1.55
CA THR A 7 -4.24 0.01 -1.53
C THR A 7 -4.96 1.34 -1.49
N SER A 8 -6.17 1.38 -2.06
CA SER A 8 -7.11 2.48 -1.87
C SER A 8 -7.63 2.52 -0.41
N PRO A 9 -8.10 3.69 0.05
CA PRO A 9 -8.61 3.83 1.41
C PRO A 9 -9.98 3.16 1.49
N GLY A 10 -10.09 2.12 2.32
CA GLY A 10 -11.35 1.42 2.54
C GLY A 10 -11.13 0.04 3.12
N ARG A 11 -11.96 -0.34 4.09
CA ARG A 11 -11.90 -1.67 4.73
C ARG A 11 -12.03 -2.81 3.71
N GLY A 12 -12.85 -2.62 2.68
CA GLY A 12 -13.05 -3.58 1.59
C GLY A 12 -11.81 -3.81 0.71
N HIS A 13 -10.87 -2.87 0.66
CA HIS A 13 -9.63 -3.01 -0.09
C HIS A 13 -8.45 -3.43 0.80
N LEU A 14 -8.44 -2.98 2.06
CA LEU A 14 -7.37 -3.30 3.00
C LEU A 14 -7.43 -4.75 3.49
N TYR A 15 -8.60 -5.24 3.92
CA TYR A 15 -8.69 -6.56 4.57
C TYR A 15 -8.33 -7.75 3.67
N PRO A 16 -8.71 -7.79 2.38
CA PRO A 16 -8.25 -8.86 1.50
C PRO A 16 -6.73 -8.94 1.38
N LEU A 17 -6.04 -7.81 1.52
CA LEU A 17 -4.59 -7.71 1.35
C LEU A 17 -3.82 -8.20 2.57
N LEU A 18 -4.41 -8.13 3.77
CA LEU A 18 -3.73 -8.50 5.02
C LEU A 18 -3.30 -9.98 5.07
N GLY A 19 -4.11 -10.89 4.55
CA GLY A 19 -3.78 -12.33 4.55
C GLY A 19 -2.53 -12.63 3.71
N ILE A 20 -2.41 -11.97 2.56
CA ILE A 20 -1.27 -12.12 1.65
C ILE A 20 -0.01 -11.52 2.30
N VAL A 21 -0.11 -10.31 2.86
CA VAL A 21 1.02 -9.67 3.54
C VAL A 21 1.49 -10.46 4.75
N ALA A 22 0.57 -11.02 5.54
CA ALA A 22 0.90 -11.86 6.69
C ALA A 22 1.70 -13.10 6.26
N GLU A 23 1.30 -13.75 5.17
CA GLU A 23 2.02 -14.91 4.64
C GLU A 23 3.40 -14.54 4.09
N LEU A 24 3.56 -13.39 3.44
CA LEU A 24 4.87 -12.90 2.99
C LEU A 24 5.80 -12.60 4.17
N ILE A 25 5.29 -11.94 5.21
CA ILE A 25 6.05 -11.71 6.45
C ILE A 25 6.48 -13.03 7.07
N ARG A 26 5.59 -14.04 7.14
CA ARG A 26 5.88 -15.38 7.67
C ARG A 26 7.00 -16.08 6.90
N ARG A 27 7.15 -15.81 5.60
CA ARG A 27 8.24 -16.33 4.74
C ARG A 27 9.56 -15.58 4.92
N GLY A 28 9.58 -14.51 5.72
CA GLY A 28 10.77 -13.68 5.95
C GLY A 28 10.89 -12.48 5.02
N ASP A 29 9.82 -12.10 4.32
CA ASP A 29 9.82 -10.90 3.48
C ASP A 29 9.59 -9.62 4.30
N SER A 30 10.26 -8.53 3.90
CA SER A 30 10.06 -7.21 4.48
C SER A 30 8.97 -6.48 3.70
N CYS A 31 7.81 -6.30 4.32
CA CYS A 31 6.62 -5.78 3.67
C CYS A 31 6.22 -4.42 4.23
N VAL A 32 5.81 -3.49 3.36
CA VAL A 32 5.23 -2.19 3.72
C VAL A 32 3.86 -2.06 3.07
N VAL A 33 2.85 -1.67 3.84
CA VAL A 33 1.50 -1.39 3.34
C VAL A 33 1.28 0.11 3.30
N CYS A 34 1.04 0.66 2.11
CA CYS A 34 0.71 2.05 1.91
C CYS A 34 -0.75 2.18 1.48
N THR A 35 -1.50 3.00 2.21
CA THR A 35 -2.86 3.37 1.81
C THR A 35 -2.79 4.72 1.12
N SER A 36 -3.34 4.82 -0.09
CA SER A 36 -3.53 6.11 -0.74
C SER A 36 -4.53 6.91 0.09
N THR A 37 -4.11 7.97 0.77
CA THR A 37 -5.08 9.01 1.11
C THR A 37 -5.40 9.71 -0.21
N ALA A 38 -6.68 9.78 -0.57
CA ALA A 38 -7.10 10.63 -1.67
C ALA A 38 -6.75 12.07 -1.30
N SER A 39 -5.52 12.49 -1.57
CA SER A 39 -5.14 13.89 -1.53
C SER A 39 -5.68 14.46 -2.82
N SER A 40 -6.78 15.20 -2.73
CA SER A 40 -7.14 16.20 -3.72
C SER A 40 -6.06 17.30 -3.70
N ARG A 41 -4.85 16.96 -4.16
CA ARG A 41 -3.84 17.93 -4.54
C ARG A 41 -3.94 18.03 -6.05
N THR A 42 -4.72 19.03 -6.45
CA THR A 42 -4.82 19.53 -7.81
C THR A 42 -3.42 19.56 -8.43
N SER A 43 -3.32 19.01 -9.63
CA SER A 43 -2.25 19.20 -10.59
C SER A 43 -1.49 20.52 -10.39
N GLY A 44 -0.21 20.42 -10.04
CA GLY A 44 0.67 21.56 -9.95
C GLY A 44 2.12 21.14 -9.78
N LEU A 45 2.85 21.19 -10.89
CA LEU A 45 4.31 21.23 -11.00
C LEU A 45 5.05 19.87 -10.97
N TRP A 46 5.18 19.28 -12.15
CA TRP A 46 6.51 18.83 -12.58
C TRP A 46 7.37 20.10 -12.72
N GLY A 47 8.44 20.20 -11.94
CA GLY A 47 9.29 21.39 -11.93
C GLY A 47 10.68 21.10 -11.38
N ARG A 48 11.54 20.60 -12.28
CA ARG A 48 13.01 20.51 -12.27
C ARG A 48 13.70 19.79 -11.11
#